data_AF-A0A270B687-F1
#
_entry.id   AF-A0A270B687-F1
#
_cell.length_a   1.000
_cell.length_b   1.000
_cell.length_c   1.000
_cell.angle_alpha   90.00
_cell.angle_beta   90.00
_cell.angle_gamma   90.00
#
_symmetry.space_group_name_H-M   'P 1'
#
loop_
_entity.id
_entity.type
_entity.pdbx_description
1 polymer ?
#
loop_
_entity_poly.entity_id
_entity_poly.type
_entity_poly.pdbx_seq_one_letter_code
_entity_poly.pdbx_strand_id
1 'polypeptide(L)'
;MTAPRVSDHALLRFLERAGGLAVEQLRAQLETSLDRAATAADTIGGGDYLIVADGLAYVIRSGTVTTVMDEGNPGVRARMLDPRGSRG
;
A
#
# COMPACT_ATOMS: atom_id res chain seq x y z
N MET A 1 -20.45 20.13 23.59
CA MET A 1 -19.14 19.45 23.75
C MET A 1 -18.91 18.64 22.48
N THR A 2 -17.82 18.89 21.76
CA THR A 2 -17.52 18.15 20.52
C THR A 2 -16.76 16.88 20.87
N ALA A 3 -17.15 15.75 20.29
CA ALA A 3 -16.45 14.49 20.51
C ALA A 3 -14.99 14.56 20.03
N PRO A 4 -14.06 13.84 20.67
CA PRO A 4 -12.68 13.77 20.22
C PRO A 4 -12.59 13.10 18.84
N ARG A 5 -11.71 13.61 17.97
CA ARG A 5 -11.40 12.99 16.69
C ARG A 5 -10.33 11.91 16.87
N VAL A 6 -10.47 10.81 16.13
CA VAL A 6 -9.52 9.69 16.14
C VAL A 6 -8.57 9.83 14.95
N SER A 7 -7.27 9.68 15.19
CA SER A 7 -6.26 9.64 14.13
C SER A 7 -6.06 8.21 13.60
N ASP A 8 -5.53 8.07 12.39
CA ASP A 8 -5.22 6.76 11.79
C ASP A 8 -4.25 5.95 12.67
N HIS A 9 -3.29 6.62 13.32
CA HIS A 9 -2.40 5.97 14.27
C HIS A 9 -3.17 5.36 15.45
N ALA A 10 -4.10 6.12 16.04
CA ALA A 10 -4.91 5.63 17.15
C ALA A 10 -5.83 4.48 16.71
N LEU A 11 -6.38 4.56 15.50
CA LEU A 11 -7.19 3.49 14.91
C LEU A 11 -6.37 2.21 14.70
N LEU A 12 -5.17 2.32 14.12
CA LEU A 12 -4.28 1.17 13.91
C LEU A 12 -3.90 0.51 15.24
N ARG A 13 -3.55 1.31 16.25
CA ARG A 13 -3.26 0.79 17.60
C ARG A 13 -4.47 0.13 18.25
N PHE A 14 -5.66 0.61 17.98
CA PHE A 14 -6.90 0.00 18.46
C PHE A 14 -7.14 -1.36 17.77
N LEU A 15 -6.96 -1.47 16.46
CA LEU A 15 -7.09 -2.74 15.73
C LEU A 15 -6.09 -3.79 16.25
N GLU A 16 -4.86 -3.40 16.53
CA GLU A 16 -3.85 -4.28 17.13
C GLU A 16 -4.26 -4.79 18.53
N ARG A 17 -4.66 -3.86 19.41
CA ARG A 17 -4.84 -4.16 20.84
C ARG A 17 -6.19 -4.74 21.17
N ALA A 18 -7.25 -4.20 20.57
CA ALA A 18 -8.64 -4.55 20.88
C ALA A 18 -9.28 -5.39 19.77
N GLY A 19 -8.88 -5.19 18.52
CA GLY A 19 -9.39 -5.96 17.37
C GLY A 19 -8.74 -7.32 17.18
N GLY A 20 -7.63 -7.61 17.87
CA GLY A 20 -6.87 -8.85 17.71
C GLY A 20 -6.15 -8.97 16.36
N LEU A 21 -6.05 -7.87 15.60
CA LEU A 21 -5.38 -7.86 14.30
C LEU A 21 -3.86 -7.89 14.51
N ALA A 22 -3.21 -8.96 14.06
CA ALA A 22 -1.76 -9.08 14.13
C ALA A 22 -1.07 -8.24 13.04
N VAL A 23 -1.15 -6.91 13.15
CA VAL A 23 -0.70 -5.95 12.12
C VAL A 23 0.74 -6.18 11.67
N GLU A 24 1.66 -6.43 12.59
CA GLU A 24 3.06 -6.68 12.24
C GLU A 24 3.28 -8.03 11.53
N GLN A 25 2.47 -9.05 11.83
CA GLN A 25 2.52 -10.31 11.07
C GLN A 25 1.95 -10.12 9.66
N LEU A 26 0.84 -9.38 9.52
CA LEU A 26 0.27 -9.04 8.22
C LEU A 26 1.25 -8.20 7.37
N ARG A 27 1.96 -7.25 7.99
CA ARG A 27 3.02 -6.48 7.33
C ARG A 27 4.09 -7.41 6.77
N ALA A 28 4.64 -8.31 7.59
CA ALA A 28 5.67 -9.26 7.17
C ALA A 28 5.19 -10.20 6.05
N GLN A 29 3.92 -10.64 6.12
CA GLN A 29 3.30 -11.46 5.07
C GLN A 29 3.19 -10.68 3.75
N LEU A 30 2.75 -9.42 3.81
CA LEU A 30 2.67 -8.56 2.62
C LEU A 30 4.05 -8.32 2.01
N GLU A 31 5.05 -7.96 2.82
CA GLU A 31 6.44 -7.80 2.36
C GLU A 31 6.95 -9.06 1.65
N THR A 32 6.74 -10.23 2.27
CA THR A 32 7.12 -11.52 1.69
C THR A 32 6.38 -11.80 0.37
N SER A 33 5.09 -11.49 0.29
CA SER A 33 4.29 -11.73 -0.92
C SER A 33 4.72 -10.87 -2.10
N LEU A 34 5.23 -9.66 -1.83
CA LEU A 34 5.62 -8.68 -2.85
C LEU A 34 7.10 -8.79 -3.24
N ASP A 35 7.94 -9.43 -2.43
CA ASP A 35 9.39 -9.53 -2.59
C ASP A 35 9.83 -10.01 -3.99
N ARG A 36 9.19 -11.05 -4.51
CA ARG A 36 9.49 -11.58 -5.86
C ARG A 36 9.25 -10.54 -6.95
N ALA A 37 8.13 -9.82 -6.87
CA ALA A 37 7.76 -8.81 -7.86
C ALA A 37 8.66 -7.58 -7.73
N ALA A 38 9.02 -7.19 -6.50
CA ALA A 38 9.96 -6.11 -6.25
C ALA A 38 11.34 -6.42 -6.81
N THR A 39 11.85 -7.64 -6.57
CA THR A 39 13.14 -8.10 -7.13
C THR A 39 13.15 -8.04 -8.65
N ALA A 40 12.06 -8.47 -9.30
CA ALA A 40 11.94 -8.38 -10.75
C ALA A 40 11.93 -6.93 -11.26
N ALA A 41 11.22 -6.02 -10.57
CA ALA A 41 11.21 -4.60 -10.91
C ALA A 41 12.60 -3.94 -10.78
N ASP A 42 13.39 -4.33 -9.79
CA ASP A 42 14.76 -3.83 -9.64
C ASP A 42 15.67 -4.23 -10.81
N THR A 43 15.47 -5.42 -11.39
CA THR A 43 16.26 -5.87 -12.56
C THR A 43 16.01 -5.08 -13.85
N ILE A 44 14.85 -4.41 -13.96
CA ILE A 44 14.44 -3.65 -15.17
C ILE A 44 14.62 -2.12 -15.02
N GLY A 45 15.31 -1.68 -13.99
CA GLY A 45 15.70 -0.27 -13.79
C GLY A 45 15.11 0.38 -12.54
N GLY A 46 14.31 -0.33 -11.75
CA GLY A 46 13.71 0.19 -10.52
C GLY A 46 12.78 1.40 -10.75
N GLY A 47 12.31 2.01 -9.65
CA GLY A 47 11.49 3.23 -9.68
C GLY A 47 10.09 3.06 -9.11
N ASP A 48 9.16 3.88 -9.58
CA ASP A 48 7.75 3.83 -9.16
C ASP A 48 6.98 2.87 -10.08
N TYR A 49 6.39 1.83 -9.49
CA TYR A 49 5.70 0.77 -10.24
C TYR A 49 4.48 0.24 -9.49
N LEU A 50 3.71 -0.60 -10.18
CA LEU A 50 2.52 -1.24 -9.64
C LEU A 50 2.72 -2.75 -9.60
N ILE A 51 2.41 -3.37 -8.46
CA ILE A 51 2.25 -4.83 -8.37
C ILE A 51 0.76 -5.15 -8.36
N VAL A 52 0.35 -6.18 -9.09
CA VAL A 52 -1.04 -6.66 -9.13
C VAL A 52 -1.04 -8.08 -8.60
N ALA A 53 -1.73 -8.31 -7.49
CA ALA A 53 -1.85 -9.61 -6.87
C ALA A 53 -3.16 -9.69 -6.09
N ASP A 54 -3.80 -10.87 -6.10
CA ASP A 54 -4.97 -11.18 -5.28
C ASP A 54 -6.13 -10.17 -5.40
N GLY A 55 -6.37 -9.64 -6.60
CA GLY A 55 -7.43 -8.65 -6.84
C GLY A 55 -7.11 -7.24 -6.35
N LEU A 56 -5.86 -7.00 -5.93
CA LEU A 56 -5.37 -5.71 -5.43
C LEU A 56 -4.22 -5.17 -6.29
N ALA A 57 -4.08 -3.86 -6.25
CA ALA A 57 -3.02 -3.10 -6.88
C ALA A 57 -2.21 -2.35 -5.82
N TYR A 58 -0.91 -2.63 -5.76
CA TYR A 58 0.03 -2.05 -4.81
C TYR A 58 0.93 -1.04 -5.53
N VAL A 59 0.86 0.23 -5.13
CA VAL A 59 1.74 1.29 -5.65
C VAL A 59 3.04 1.28 -4.85
N ILE A 60 4.14 0.98 -5.53
CA ILE A 60 5.48 1.01 -4.95
C ILE A 60 6.15 2.32 -5.35
N ARG A 61 6.69 3.04 -4.37
CA ARG A 61 7.53 4.22 -4.58
C ARG A 61 8.77 4.12 -3.72
N SER A 62 9.94 4.29 -4.33
CA SER A 62 11.23 4.14 -3.63
C SER A 62 11.31 2.85 -2.79
N GLY A 63 10.83 1.72 -3.34
CA GLY A 63 10.82 0.42 -2.66
C GLY A 63 9.78 0.26 -1.53
N THR A 64 8.86 1.22 -1.36
CA THR A 64 7.84 1.19 -0.31
C THR A 64 6.43 1.09 -0.88
N VAL A 65 5.60 0.21 -0.33
CA VAL A 65 4.15 0.21 -0.62
C VAL A 65 3.54 1.48 -0.04
N THR A 66 3.04 2.36 -0.91
CA THR A 66 2.46 3.66 -0.51
C THR A 66 0.95 3.70 -0.63
N THR A 67 0.37 2.84 -1.46
CA THR A 67 -1.08 2.79 -1.70
C THR A 67 -1.47 1.38 -2.09
N VAL A 68 -2.62 0.94 -1.59
CA VAL A 68 -3.27 -0.30 -1.99
C VAL A 68 -4.66 0.08 -2.52
N MET A 69 -5.01 -0.46 -3.68
CA MET A 69 -6.30 -0.23 -4.32
C MET A 69 -6.88 -1.55 -4.78
N ASP A 70 -8.16 -1.56 -5.09
CA ASP A 70 -8.74 -2.63 -5.90
C ASP A 70 -8.07 -2.68 -7.28
N GLU A 71 -7.96 -3.87 -7.86
CA GLU A 71 -7.39 -4.10 -9.19
C GLU A 71 -8.11 -3.30 -10.31
N GLY A 72 -9.34 -2.85 -10.04
CA GLY A 72 -10.21 -2.14 -10.95
C GLY A 72 -9.62 -0.88 -11.63
N ASN A 73 -10.39 -0.37 -12.60
CA ASN A 73 -10.13 0.77 -13.49
C ASN A 73 -8.64 1.08 -13.82
N PRO A 74 -8.14 0.58 -14.97
CA PRO A 74 -6.81 0.87 -15.49
C PRO A 74 -6.44 2.37 -15.57
N GLY A 75 -7.43 3.24 -15.79
CA GLY A 75 -7.21 4.69 -15.89
C GLY A 75 -6.82 5.34 -14.55
N VAL A 76 -7.29 4.81 -13.42
CA VAL A 76 -6.90 5.28 -12.08
C VAL A 76 -5.45 4.89 -11.79
N ARG A 77 -5.07 3.66 -12.18
CA ARG A 77 -3.72 3.11 -11.99
C ARG A 77 -2.67 3.91 -12.75
N ALA A 78 -2.96 4.24 -14.02
CA ALA A 78 -2.07 5.04 -14.85
C ALA A 78 -1.83 6.45 -14.26
N ARG A 79 -2.86 7.08 -13.67
CA ARG A 79 -2.71 8.39 -13.01
C ARG A 79 -1.83 8.36 -11.77
N MET A 80 -1.77 7.23 -11.04
CA MET A 80 -0.94 7.13 -9.84
C MET A 80 0.55 6.97 -10.14
N LEU A 81 0.90 6.48 -11.33
CA LEU A 81 2.27 6.47 -11.81
C LEU A 81 2.68 7.82 -12.43
N ASP A 82 1.74 8.76 -12.61
CA ASP A 82 2.06 10.12 -13.03
C ASP A 82 2.66 10.90 -11.85
N PRO A 83 3.94 11.33 -11.91
CA PRO A 83 4.55 12.14 -10.86
C PRO A 83 3.82 13.48 -10.61
N ARG A 84 2.98 13.93 -11.54
CA ARG A 84 2.16 15.14 -11.41
C ARG A 84 0.77 14.89 -10.80
N GLY A 85 0.30 13.64 -10.76
CA GLY A 85 -1.04 13.28 -10.28
C GLY A 85 -1.20 13.19 -8.76
N SER A 86 -0.10 13.31 -8.00
CA SER A 86 -0.10 13.12 -6.53
C SER A 86 -0.28 14.41 -5.72
N ARG A 87 -0.60 15.54 -6.38
CA ARG A 87 -1.01 16.80 -5.75
C ARG A 87 -2.44 17.11 -6.17
N GLY A 88 -3.40 16.49 -5.50
CA GLY A 88 -4.83 16.77 -5.63
C GLY A 88 -5.50 16.60 -4.28
#